data_AF-A0A1D7QZJ6-F1
#
_entry.id   AF-A0A1D7QZJ6-F1
#
_cell.length_a   1.000
_cell.length_b   1.000
_cell.length_c   1.000
_cell.angle_alpha   90.00
_cell.angle_beta   90.00
_cell.angle_gamma   90.00
#
_symmetry.space_group_name_H-M   'P 1'
#
loop_
_entity.id
_entity.type
_entity.pdbx_description
1 polymer ?
#
loop_
_entity_poly.entity_id
_entity_poly.type
_entity_poly.pdbx_seq_one_letter_code
_entity_poly.pdbx_strand_id
1 'polypeptide(L)'
;MKFTLPVCDSCRTPLTWKQALVAQRFIKEYTSCPTCQEKQFVKARKDFLILTLFIALFPLLLNVFTDLAIFHSIILYAVIIILLVILSPFTYTLNTEDTRTGVNQNLFENKQTKK
;
A
#
# COMPACT_ATOMS: atom_id res chain seq x y z
N MET A 1 15.06 -0.30 -10.39
CA MET A 1 13.73 -0.57 -9.81
C MET A 1 12.68 0.10 -10.68
N LYS A 2 11.68 -0.63 -11.20
CA LYS A 2 10.61 -0.04 -12.04
C LYS A 2 9.50 0.44 -11.11
N PHE A 3 9.31 1.75 -11.00
CA PHE A 3 8.23 2.35 -10.20
C PHE A 3 6.90 2.13 -10.92
N THR A 4 6.30 0.95 -10.74
CA THR A 4 5.00 0.62 -11.32
C THR A 4 3.90 0.95 -10.34
N LEU A 5 3.03 1.87 -10.72
CA LEU A 5 1.76 2.13 -10.02
C LEU A 5 0.96 0.82 -9.89
N PRO A 6 0.15 0.67 -8.83
CA PRO A 6 -0.68 -0.50 -8.67
C PRO A 6 -1.70 -0.51 -9.80
N VAL A 7 -1.85 -1.68 -10.42
CA VAL A 7 -2.86 -1.93 -11.45
C VAL A 7 -4.05 -2.62 -10.79
N CYS A 8 -5.24 -2.33 -11.29
CA CYS A 8 -6.44 -3.04 -10.91
C CYS A 8 -6.32 -4.51 -11.34
N ASP A 9 -6.53 -5.45 -10.43
CA ASP A 9 -6.46 -6.89 -10.75
C ASP A 9 -7.54 -7.34 -11.77
N SER A 10 -8.78 -6.83 -11.67
CA SER A 10 -9.89 -7.18 -12.57
C SER A 10 -9.77 -6.58 -13.97
N CYS A 11 -9.56 -5.27 -14.08
CA CYS A 11 -9.59 -4.56 -15.37
C CYS A 11 -8.20 -4.21 -15.92
N ARG A 12 -7.14 -4.49 -15.15
CA ARG A 12 -5.72 -4.22 -15.50
C ARG A 12 -5.40 -2.76 -15.81
N THR A 13 -6.32 -1.85 -15.50
CA THR A 13 -6.13 -0.41 -15.62
C THR A 13 -5.17 0.09 -14.52
N PRO A 14 -4.13 0.87 -14.86
CA PRO A 14 -3.24 1.48 -13.87
C PRO A 14 -3.99 2.54 -13.06
N LEU A 15 -3.84 2.51 -11.73
CA LEU A 15 -4.37 3.57 -10.87
C LEU A 15 -3.50 4.82 -10.97
N THR A 16 -4.13 5.98 -10.88
CA THR A 16 -3.39 7.24 -10.68
C THR A 16 -2.82 7.29 -9.26
N TRP A 17 -1.73 8.04 -9.05
CA TRP A 17 -1.07 8.19 -7.74
C TRP A 17 -2.04 8.60 -6.63
N LYS A 18 -2.97 9.53 -6.92
CA LYS A 18 -4.02 9.96 -5.98
C LYS A 18 -4.98 8.83 -5.63
N GLN A 19 -5.43 8.06 -6.63
CA GLN A 19 -6.33 6.92 -6.41
C GLN A 19 -5.64 5.80 -5.61
N ALA A 20 -4.36 5.55 -5.87
CA ALA A 20 -3.57 4.60 -5.12
C ALA A 20 -3.46 5.02 -3.64
N LEU A 21 -3.14 6.28 -3.34
CA LEU A 21 -3.15 6.77 -1.95
C LEU A 21 -4.52 6.66 -1.27
N VAL A 22 -5.60 6.95 -1.99
CA VAL A 22 -6.96 6.79 -1.46
C VAL A 22 -7.28 5.31 -1.20
N ALA A 23 -6.83 4.41 -2.06
CA ALA A 23 -6.98 2.97 -1.91
C ALA A 23 -6.25 2.43 -0.68
N GLN A 24 -5.10 3.01 -0.32
CA GLN A 24 -4.31 2.60 0.84
C GLN A 24 -4.84 3.15 2.19
N ARG A 25 -5.92 3.95 2.19
CA ARG A 25 -6.47 4.49 3.43
C ARG A 25 -6.95 3.37 4.33
N PHE A 26 -6.39 3.31 5.54
CA PHE A 26 -6.74 2.38 6.61
C PHE A 26 -8.21 2.43 7.07
N ILE A 27 -8.99 3.41 6.60
CA ILE A 27 -10.40 3.62 6.98
C ILE A 27 -11.32 2.57 6.36
N LYS A 28 -10.99 2.04 5.18
CA LYS A 28 -11.80 1.04 4.48
C LYS A 28 -10.98 -0.20 4.19
N GLU A 29 -11.52 -1.36 4.56
CA GLU A 29 -10.87 -2.66 4.33
C GLU A 29 -10.78 -3.01 2.83
N TYR A 30 -11.66 -2.43 2.02
CA TYR A 30 -11.70 -2.60 0.57
C TYR A 30 -11.83 -1.24 -0.13
N THR A 31 -11.28 -1.18 -1.34
CA THR A 31 -11.44 -0.05 -2.25
C THR A 31 -12.14 -0.52 -3.51
N SER A 32 -13.12 0.25 -4.00
CA SER A 32 -13.75 -0.05 -5.29
C SER A 32 -12.97 0.63 -6.40
N CYS A 33 -12.66 -0.10 -7.47
CA CYS A 33 -12.01 0.48 -8.65
C CYS A 33 -12.94 1.52 -9.29
N PRO A 34 -12.48 2.74 -9.61
CA PRO A 34 -13.33 3.75 -10.23
C PRO A 34 -13.77 3.39 -11.66
N THR A 35 -13.04 2.49 -12.35
CA THR A 35 -13.31 2.10 -13.74
C THR A 35 -14.27 0.91 -13.83
N CYS A 36 -14.00 -0.16 -13.07
CA CYS A 36 -14.80 -1.40 -13.13
C CYS A 36 -15.68 -1.63 -11.90
N GLN A 37 -15.63 -0.76 -10.89
CA GLN A 37 -16.37 -0.84 -9.62
C GLN A 37 -16.11 -2.08 -8.76
N GLU A 38 -15.27 -2.99 -9.24
CA GLU A 38 -14.89 -4.21 -8.52
C GLU A 38 -14.17 -3.88 -7.21
N LYS A 39 -14.43 -4.71 -6.19
CA LYS A 39 -13.81 -4.56 -4.87
C LYS A 39 -12.38 -5.08 -4.92
N GLN A 40 -11.46 -4.31 -4.34
CA GLN A 40 -10.05 -4.65 -4.30
C GLN A 40 -9.53 -4.52 -2.87
N PHE A 41 -8.71 -5.48 -2.50
CA PHE A 41 -8.06 -5.55 -1.21
C PHE A 41 -6.59 -5.18 -1.35
N VAL A 42 -6.12 -4.33 -0.44
CA VAL A 42 -4.72 -3.91 -0.40
C VAL A 42 -3.91 -5.02 0.27
N LYS A 43 -3.03 -5.66 -0.51
CA LYS A 43 -2.07 -6.63 0.01
C LYS A 43 -0.69 -5.99 0.12
N ALA A 44 -0.25 -5.77 1.35
CA ALA A 44 1.09 -5.25 1.61
C ALA A 44 2.16 -6.26 1.16
N ARG A 45 3.22 -5.76 0.50
CA ARG A 45 4.38 -6.59 0.17
C ARG A 45 5.25 -6.75 1.42
N LYS A 46 5.54 -8.00 1.81
CA LYS A 46 6.33 -8.32 3.00
C LYS A 46 7.71 -7.64 2.97
N ASP A 47 8.36 -7.62 1.81
CA ASP A 47 9.68 -7.00 1.64
C ASP A 47 9.66 -5.50 1.97
N PHE A 48 8.58 -4.79 1.59
CA PHE A 48 8.43 -3.37 1.88
C PHE A 48 8.11 -3.09 3.34
N LEU A 49 7.40 -3.98 4.03
CA LEU A 49 7.18 -3.87 5.48
C LEU A 49 8.50 -3.96 6.24
N ILE A 50 9.33 -4.95 5.90
CA ILE A 50 10.66 -5.13 6.50
C ILE A 50 11.54 -3.91 6.21
N LEU A 51 11.56 -3.44 4.96
CA LEU A 51 12.31 -2.25 4.57
C LEU A 51 11.86 -1.00 5.34
N THR A 52 10.55 -0.82 5.54
CA THR A 52 10.00 0.34 6.27
C THR A 52 10.45 0.33 7.73
N LEU A 53 10.52 -0.85 8.36
CA LEU A 53 11.02 -0.99 9.72
C LEU A 53 12.50 -0.59 9.82
N PHE A 54 13.34 -1.06 8.88
CA PHE A 54 14.76 -0.68 8.85
C PHE A 54 14.95 0.82 8.60
N ILE A 55 14.17 1.41 7.69
CA ILE A 55 14.20 2.86 7.42
C ILE A 55 13.79 3.66 8.65
N ALA A 56 12.78 3.22 9.39
CA ALA A 56 12.33 3.89 10.62
C ALA A 56 13.38 3.81 11.75
N LEU A 57 14.16 2.73 11.80
CA LEU A 57 15.20 2.51 12.81
C LEU A 57 16.54 3.19 12.46
N PHE A 58 16.78 3.45 11.17
CA PHE A 58 18.02 4.06 10.66
C PHE A 58 18.46 5.35 11.38
N PRO A 59 17.59 6.33 11.68
CA PRO A 59 17.97 7.55 12.38
C PRO A 59 18.48 7.27 13.80
N LEU A 60 17.90 6.26 14.44
CA LEU A 60 18.27 5.84 15.79
C LEU A 60 19.63 5.15 15.78
N LEU A 61 19.92 4.30 14.77
CA LEU A 61 21.25 3.75 14.56
C LEU A 61 22.28 4.85 14.32
N LEU A 62 21.98 5.83 13.45
CA LEU A 62 22.88 6.95 13.21
C LEU A 62 23.20 7.72 14.49
N ASN A 63 22.20 7.95 15.34
CA ASN A 63 22.39 8.64 16.62
C ASN A 63 23.25 7.86 17.63
N VAL A 64 23.44 6.54 17.47
CA VAL A 64 24.39 5.77 18.31
C VAL A 64 25.83 6.00 17.87
N PHE A 65 26.07 6.20 16.57
CA PHE A 65 27.41 6.41 16.02
C PHE A 65 27.82 7.88 15.96
N THR A 66 26.86 8.80 16.10
CA THR A 66 27.05 10.24 15.99
C THR A 66 26.25 10.93 17.09
N ASP A 67 26.84 11.88 17.81
CA ASP A 67 26.10 12.74 18.76
C ASP A 67 25.22 13.74 17.98
N LEU A 68 24.18 13.21 17.32
CA LEU A 68 23.29 14.00 16.49
C LEU A 68 22.37 14.82 17.40
N ALA A 69 22.48 16.14 17.32
CA ALA A 69 21.57 17.01 18.06
C ALA A 69 20.11 16.72 17.67
N ILE A 70 19.22 16.76 18.66
CA ILE A 70 17.79 16.40 18.55
C ILE A 70 17.10 17.12 17.36
N PHE A 71 17.50 18.35 17.06
CA PHE A 71 16.94 19.10 15.94
C PHE A 71 17.21 18.44 14.57
N HIS A 72 18.42 17.89 14.37
CA HIS A 72 18.77 17.21 13.13
C HIS A 72 18.02 15.88 12.97
N SER A 73 17.80 15.14 14.06
CA SER A 73 17.05 13.89 14.02
C SER A 73 15.57 14.13 13.67
N ILE A 74 14.95 15.18 14.19
CA ILE A 74 13.58 15.58 13.84
C ILE A 74 13.47 15.90 12.34
N ILE A 75 14.39 16.68 11.79
CA ILE A 75 14.41 16.99 10.34
C ILE A 75 14.54 15.71 9.53
N LEU A 76 15.46 14.82 9.93
CA LEU A 76 15.71 13.58 9.22
C LEU A 76 14.47 12.66 9.22
N TYR A 77 13.76 12.56 10.35
CA TYR A 77 12.48 11.86 10.42
C TYR A 77 11.40 12.50 9.52
N ALA A 78 11.31 13.83 9.49
CA ALA A 78 10.35 14.53 8.63
C ALA A 78 10.59 14.21 7.15
N VAL A 79 11.85 14.22 6.70
CA VAL A 79 12.23 13.87 5.32
C VAL A 79 11.88 12.41 5.01
N ILE A 80 12.18 11.49 5.92
CA ILE A 80 11.85 10.06 5.75
C ILE A 80 10.35 9.86 5.60
N ILE A 81 9.53 10.50 6.44
CA ILE A 81 8.07 10.38 6.37
C ILE A 81 7.54 10.88 5.02
N ILE A 82 8.04 12.02 4.54
CA ILE A 82 7.64 12.56 3.23
C ILE A 82 7.98 11.57 2.11
N LEU A 83 9.18 10.99 2.14
CA LEU A 83 9.59 9.98 1.15
C LEU A 83 8.72 8.73 1.22
N LEU A 84 8.40 8.25 2.43
CA LEU A 84 7.52 7.09 2.62
C LEU A 84 6.11 7.34 2.07
N VAL A 85 5.55 8.55 2.23
CA VAL A 85 4.24 8.90 1.67
C VAL A 85 4.28 8.95 0.14
N ILE A 86 5.35 9.50 -0.45
CA ILE A 86 5.51 9.56 -1.91
C ILE A 86 5.66 8.15 -2.51
N LEU A 87 6.37 7.27 -1.79
CA LEU A 87 6.64 5.89 -2.20
C LEU A 87 5.54 4.90 -1.81
N SER A 88 4.64 5.27 -0.90
CA SER A 88 3.56 4.41 -0.38
C SER A 88 2.72 3.72 -1.46
N PRO A 89 2.29 4.38 -2.57
CA PRO A 89 1.50 3.71 -3.58
C PRO A 89 2.25 2.59 -4.31
N PHE A 90 3.57 2.52 -4.17
CA PHE A 90 4.42 1.49 -4.76
C PHE A 90 4.75 0.35 -3.79
N THR A 91 4.23 0.34 -2.55
CA THR A 91 4.61 -0.68 -1.56
C THR A 91 3.65 -1.87 -1.48
N TYR A 92 2.51 -1.82 -2.17
CA TYR A 92 1.47 -2.84 -2.11
C TYR A 92 0.98 -3.25 -3.49
N THR A 93 0.24 -4.36 -3.53
CA THR A 93 -0.47 -4.86 -4.71
C THR A 93 -1.97 -4.91 -4.41
N LEU A 94 -2.78 -4.73 -5.44
CA LEU A 94 -4.23 -4.90 -5.33
C LEU A 94 -4.58 -6.33 -5.72
N ASN A 95 -5.47 -6.96 -4.98
CA ASN A 95 -5.99 -8.29 -5.29
C ASN A 95 -7.53 -8.26 -5.20
N THR A 96 -8.20 -8.99 -6.07
CA THR A 96 -9.66 -9.19 -6.02
C THR A 96 -10.07 -10.27 -5.04
N GLU A 97 -9.16 -11.18 -4.72
CA GLU A 97 -9.41 -12.27 -3.79
C GLU A 97 -9.17 -11.80 -2.34
N ASP A 98 -10.25 -11.79 -1.54
CA ASP A 98 -10.15 -11.59 -0.10
C ASP A 98 -9.34 -12.75 0.50
N THR A 99 -8.12 -12.49 0.93
CA THR A 99 -7.28 -13.56 1.48
C THR A 99 -7.79 -14.08 2.84
N ARG A 100 -8.78 -13.42 3.48
CA ARG A 100 -9.41 -13.89 4.73
C ARG A 100 -10.58 -14.84 4.51
N THR A 101 -11.26 -14.75 3.38
CA THR A 101 -12.32 -15.67 3.00
C THR A 101 -11.90 -16.27 1.67
N GLY A 102 -11.51 -17.55 1.61
CA GLY A 102 -11.07 -18.21 0.37
C GLY A 102 -12.18 -18.36 -0.68
N VAL A 103 -12.90 -17.28 -0.97
CA VAL A 103 -14.10 -17.22 -1.77
C VAL A 103 -13.86 -16.22 -2.90
N ASN A 104 -13.81 -16.76 -4.11
CA ASN A 104 -13.79 -15.98 -5.34
C ASN A 104 -15.09 -15.16 -5.46
N GLN A 105 -15.01 -13.84 -5.63
CA GLN A 105 -16.19 -12.99 -5.86
C GLN A 105 -17.00 -13.40 -7.11
N ASN A 106 -16.33 -13.99 -8.11
CA ASN A 106 -16.96 -14.60 -9.30
C ASN A 106 -17.96 -15.73 -8.95
N LEU A 107 -17.89 -16.30 -7.74
CA LEU A 107 -18.80 -17.34 -7.26
C LEU A 107 -20.12 -16.77 -6.73
N PHE A 108 -20.13 -15.50 -6.30
CA PHE A 108 -21.33 -14.85 -5.75
C PHE A 108 -22.23 -14.26 -6.85
N GLU A 109 -21.67 -13.76 -7.95
CA GLU A 109 -22.47 -13.30 -9.09
C GLU A 109 -23.23 -14.46 -9.78
N ASN A 110 -22.61 -15.63 -9.92
CA ASN A 110 -23.26 -16.82 -10.48
C ASN A 110 -24.36 -17.43 -9.58
N LYS A 111 -24.37 -17.12 -8.28
CA LYS A 111 -25.44 -17.57 -7.37
C LYS A 111 -26.68 -16.67 -7.41
N GLN A 112 -26.54 -15.41 -7.81
CA GLN A 112 -27.65 -14.46 -7.88
C GLN A 112 -28.51 -14.65 -9.16
N THR A 113 -27.97 -15.27 -10.20
CA THR A 113 -28.67 -15.55 -11.47
C THR A 113 -29.41 -16.90 -11.50
N LYS A 114 -29.33 -17.70 -10.42
CA LYS A 114 -29.94 -19.04 -10.34
C LYS A 114 -31.04 -19.13 -9.29
N LYS A 115 -31.85 -18.08 -9.14
CA LYS A 115 -33.06 -18.09 -8.32
C LYS A 115 -34.28 -17.65 -9.13
#